data_AF-A0A2G9LX77-F1
#
_entry.id   AF-A0A2G9LX77-F1
#
_cell.length_a   1.000
_cell.length_b   1.000
_cell.length_c   1.000
_cell.angle_alpha   90.00
_cell.angle_beta   90.00
_cell.angle_gamma   90.00
#
_symmetry.space_group_name_H-M   'P 1'
#
loop_
_entity.id
_entity.type
_entity.pdbx_description
1 polymer ?
#
loop_
_entity_poly.entity_id
_entity_poly.type
_entity_poly.pdbx_seq_one_letter_code
_entity_poly.pdbx_strand_id
1 'polypeptide(L)' 'MNKWLKILLGLLVLVIPLYLIMPGMPLSNWGIAALELIKGGLTVFVILIGLVLIIMGIDELKN' A
#
# COMPACT_ATOMS: atom_id res chain seq x y z
N MET A 1 -4.76 -5.67 -31.77
CA MET A 1 -3.63 -5.23 -30.92
C MET A 1 -2.57 -6.32 -30.88
N ASN A 2 -1.34 -6.03 -31.32
CA ASN A 2 -0.23 -6.98 -31.27
C ASN A 2 0.10 -7.33 -29.80
N LYS A 3 0.31 -8.62 -29.47
CA LYS A 3 0.71 -9.09 -28.13
C LYS A 3 1.94 -8.33 -27.61
N TRP A 4 2.88 -8.07 -28.50
CA TRP A 4 4.09 -7.31 -28.20
C TRP A 4 3.81 -5.86 -27.82
N LEU A 5 2.83 -5.22 -28.49
CA LEU A 5 2.42 -3.86 -28.16
C LEU A 5 1.76 -3.78 -26.78
N LYS A 6 0.94 -4.78 -26.41
CA LYS A 6 0.34 -4.85 -25.06
C LYS A 6 1.40 -4.97 -23.97
N ILE A 7 2.41 -5.80 -24.19
CA ILE A 7 3.52 -5.99 -23.24
C ILE A 7 4.33 -4.69 -23.09
N LEU A 8 4.67 -4.05 -24.22
CA LEU A 8 5.43 -2.79 -24.21
C LEU A 8 4.67 -1.68 -23.48
N LEU A 9 3.37 -1.51 -23.77
CA LEU A 9 2.54 -0.52 -23.10
C LEU A 9 2.41 -0.80 -21.60
N GLY A 10 2.22 -2.07 -21.22
CA GLY A 10 2.19 -2.47 -19.81
C GLY A 10 3.50 -2.13 -19.09
N LEU A 11 4.64 -2.38 -19.73
CA LEU A 11 5.94 -2.04 -19.17
C LEU A 11 6.13 -0.52 -19.02
N LEU A 12 5.71 0.28 -20.01
CA LEU A 12 5.79 1.74 -19.92
C LEU A 12 4.92 2.29 -18.78
N VAL A 13 3.69 1.80 -18.66
CA VAL A 13 2.75 2.20 -17.58
C VAL A 13 3.25 1.78 -16.20
N LEU A 14 4.09 0.74 -16.11
CA LEU A 14 4.70 0.32 -14.85
C LEU A 14 5.98 1.12 -14.53
N VAL A 15 6.91 1.19 -15.49
CA VAL A 15 8.25 1.74 -15.27
C VAL A 15 8.24 3.27 -15.16
N ILE A 16 7.44 3.96 -15.97
CA ILE A 16 7.43 5.44 -15.97
C ILE A 16 6.97 6.00 -14.62
N PRO A 17 5.82 5.58 -14.05
CA PRO A 17 5.40 6.09 -12.75
C PRO A 17 6.39 5.72 -11.64
N LEU A 18 6.92 4.49 -11.65
CA LEU A 18 7.92 4.05 -10.67
C LEU A 18 9.16 4.94 -10.70
N TYR A 19 9.67 5.28 -11.88
CA TYR A 19 10.80 6.20 -12.03
C TYR A 19 10.45 7.59 -11.49
N LEU A 20 9.30 8.17 -11.90
CA LEU A 20 8.93 9.53 -11.53
C LEU A 20 8.75 9.75 -10.01
N ILE A 21 8.44 8.68 -9.27
CA ILE A 21 8.27 8.73 -7.82
C ILE A 21 9.54 8.38 -7.02
N MET A 22 10.66 8.06 -7.68
CA MET A 22 11.93 7.80 -7.01
C MET A 22 12.49 9.06 -6.32
N PRO A 23 13.30 8.92 -5.26
CA PRO A 23 13.96 10.06 -4.63
C PRO A 23 14.75 10.90 -5.65
N GLY A 24 14.56 12.22 -5.61
CA GLY A 24 15.20 13.15 -6.56
C GLY A 24 14.44 13.36 -7.88
N MET A 25 13.31 12.67 -8.10
CA MET A 25 12.47 12.86 -9.27
C MET A 25 11.28 13.80 -9.00
N PRO A 26 10.66 14.38 -10.06
CA PRO A 26 9.65 15.43 -9.91
C PRO A 26 8.42 15.03 -9.08
N LEU A 27 8.06 13.74 -9.06
CA LEU A 27 6.92 13.22 -8.32
C LEU A 27 7.34 12.39 -7.09
N SER A 28 8.57 12.56 -6.60
CA SER A 28 9.07 11.86 -5.40
C SER A 28 8.14 11.98 -4.18
N ASN A 29 7.52 13.14 -3.97
CA ASN A 29 6.53 13.36 -2.91
C ASN A 29 5.33 12.41 -3.00
N TRP A 30 4.90 12.03 -4.21
CA TRP A 30 3.81 11.08 -4.41
C TRP A 30 4.24 9.65 -4.03
N GLY A 31 5.50 9.30 -4.28
CA GLY A 31 6.07 8.03 -3.82
C GLY A 31 6.10 7.94 -2.31
N ILE A 32 6.55 9.01 -1.64
CA ILE A 32 6.54 9.11 -0.18
C ILE A 32 5.10 9.00 0.35
N ALA A 33 4.16 9.77 -0.21
CA ALA A 33 2.76 9.73 0.21
C ALA A 33 2.12 8.35 0.05
N ALA A 34 2.41 7.65 -1.06
CA ALA A 34 1.92 6.30 -1.28
C ALA A 34 2.49 5.31 -0.24
N LEU A 35 3.78 5.41 0.08
CA LEU A 35 4.41 4.59 1.12
C LEU A 35 3.83 4.89 2.51
N GLU A 36 3.63 6.16 2.85
CA GLU A 36 3.03 6.56 4.13
C GLU A 36 1.58 6.08 4.25
N LEU A 37 0.80 6.10 3.17
CA LEU A 37 -0.54 5.54 3.14
C LEU A 37 -0.54 4.02 3.41
N ILE A 38 0.40 3.28 2.80
CA ILE A 38 0.53 1.83 3.04
C ILE A 38 0.92 1.56 4.50
N LYS A 39 1.92 2.28 5.03
CA LYS A 39 2.36 2.16 6.43
C LYS A 39 1.22 2.48 7.39
N GLY A 40 0.57 3.63 7.21
CA GLY A 40 -0.55 4.06 8.04
C GLY A 40 -1.71 3.07 8.00
N GLY A 41 -2.05 2.55 6.81
CA GLY A 41 -3.05 1.49 6.65
C GLY A 41 -2.69 0.22 7.42
N LEU A 42 -1.43 -0.24 7.33
CA LEU A 42 -0.96 -1.40 8.07
C LEU A 42 -0.99 -1.18 9.59
N THR A 43 -0.61 0.01 10.06
CA THR A 43 -0.68 0.38 11.48
C THR A 43 -2.12 0.32 12.00
N VAL A 44 -3.06 0.92 11.28
CA VAL A 44 -4.49 0.87 11.65
C VAL A 44 -5.00 -0.57 11.66
N PHE A 45 -4.62 -1.37 10.67
CA PHE A 45 -5.01 -2.78 10.61
C PHE A 45 -4.57 -3.58 11.85
N VAL A 46 -3.32 -3.41 12.28
CA VAL A 46 -2.79 -4.05 13.49
C VAL A 46 -3.54 -3.59 14.75
N ILE A 47 -3.85 -2.30 14.87
CA ILE A 47 -4.63 -1.77 15.99
C ILE A 47 -6.01 -2.43 16.05
N LEU A 48 -6.71 -2.53 14.91
CA LEU A 48 -8.03 -3.15 14.85
C LEU A 48 -8.00 -4.61 15.26
N ILE A 49 -6.98 -5.37 14.83
CA ILE A 49 -6.80 -6.76 15.29
C ILE A 49 -6.63 -6.80 16.80
N GLY A 50 -5.78 -5.95 17.37
CA GLY A 50 -5.57 -5.87 18.82
C GLY A 50 -6.88 -5.58 19.58
N LEU A 51 -7.69 -4.64 19.09
CA LEU A 51 -8.99 -4.34 19.68
C LEU A 51 -9.95 -5.52 19.63
N VAL A 52 -10.02 -6.25 18.51
CA VAL A 52 -10.86 -7.45 18.38
C VAL A 52 -10.43 -8.50 19.40
N LEU A 53 -9.14 -8.76 19.56
CA LEU A 53 -8.62 -9.73 20.53
C LEU A 53 -8.95 -9.34 21.97
N ILE A 54 -8.83 -8.06 22.32
CA ILE A 54 -9.20 -7.56 23.65
C ILE A 54 -10.69 -7.80 23.92
N ILE A 55 -11.56 -7.47 22.96
CA ILE A 55 -13.01 -7.67 23.10
C ILE A 55 -13.33 -9.15 23.31
N MET A 56 -12.72 -10.03 22.52
CA MET A 56 -12.89 -11.48 22.67
C MET A 56 -12.44 -11.96 24.05
N GLY A 57 -11.27 -11.53 24.52
CA GLY A 57 -10.77 -11.91 25.85
C GLY A 57 -11.65 -11.38 26.99
N ILE A 58 -12.24 -10.19 26.86
CA ILE A 58 -13.21 -9.67 27.85
C ILE A 58 -14.48 -10.50 27.87
N ASP A 59 -14.98 -10.92 26.71
CA ASP A 59 -16.18 -11.78 26.61
C ASP A 59 -15.95 -13.15 27.26
N GLU A 60 -14.76 -13.72 27.08
CA GLU A 60 -14.33 -14.95 27.76
C GLU A 60 -14.23 -14.79 29.28
N LEU A 61 -13.75 -13.64 29.80
CA LEU A 61 -13.67 -13.37 31.24
C LEU A 61 -15.02 -13.14 31.93
N LYS A 62 -16.06 -12.81 31.16
CA LYS A 62 -17.39 -12.52 31.68
C LYS A 62 -18.23 -13.79 31.89
N ASN A 63 -17.89 -14.87 31.19
CA ASN A 63 -18.51 -16.19 31.33
C ASN A 63 -17.73 -17.06 32.33
#